data_AF-A0A813XE90-F1
#
_entry.id   AF-A0A813XE90-F1
#
_cell.length_a   1.000
_cell.length_b   1.000
_cell.length_c   1.000
_cell.angle_alpha   90.00
_cell.angle_beta   90.00
_cell.angle_gamma   90.00
#
_symmetry.space_group_name_H-M   'P 1'
#
loop_
_entity.id
_entity.type
_entity.pdbx_description
1 polymer ?
#
loop_
_entity_poly.entity_id
_entity_poly.type
_entity_poly.pdbx_seq_one_letter_code
_entity_poly.pdbx_strand_id
1 'polypeptide(L)'
;MGGINEIDIERDERKEHHRLIFEEWLTTYKSYPNQKSTTKIINQERADKIVSYLINRELNPDPNSKFFVKQKGFNLVKIEDKEFLYRQKTEKSSNATINLPVAIKENFFDILFNVHWIQRGHIGVDKTFHQIKVRYDGMPKPVICEFIKKCPICNL
;
A
#
# COMPACT_ATOMS: atom_id res chain seq x y z
N MET A 1 -2.06 -30.92 23.18
CA MET A 1 -1.57 -30.76 21.80
C MET A 1 -2.75 -30.39 20.95
N GLY A 2 -2.91 -29.11 20.63
CA GLY A 2 -4.05 -28.59 19.88
C GLY A 2 -3.95 -29.05 18.42
N GLY A 3 -4.94 -29.82 17.96
CA GLY A 3 -5.08 -30.18 16.56
C GLY A 3 -5.32 -28.91 15.75
N ILE A 4 -4.44 -28.66 14.79
CA ILE A 4 -4.62 -27.62 13.78
C ILE A 4 -5.83 -28.07 12.95
N ASN A 5 -6.90 -27.26 12.93
CA ASN A 5 -8.15 -27.60 12.24
C ASN A 5 -7.93 -27.59 10.72
N GLU A 6 -8.40 -28.62 10.02
CA GLU A 6 -8.29 -28.78 8.55
C GLU A 6 -8.85 -27.56 7.79
N ILE A 7 -9.87 -26.89 8.38
CA ILE A 7 -10.46 -25.65 7.87
C ILE A 7 -9.47 -24.47 7.91
N ASP A 8 -8.63 -24.39 8.95
CA ASP A 8 -7.63 -23.32 9.07
C ASP A 8 -6.48 -23.52 8.07
N ILE A 9 -6.10 -24.77 7.80
CA ILE A 9 -5.10 -25.13 6.79
C ILE A 9 -5.58 -24.68 5.40
N GLU A 10 -6.80 -25.05 5.02
CA GLU A 10 -7.38 -24.68 3.71
C GLU A 10 -7.54 -23.15 3.54
N ARG A 11 -7.82 -22.42 4.63
CA ARG A 11 -7.88 -20.95 4.61
C ARG A 11 -6.50 -20.33 4.38
N ASP A 12 -5.49 -20.84 5.06
CA ASP A 12 -4.13 -20.29 4.98
C ASP A 12 -3.49 -20.62 3.62
N GLU A 13 -3.77 -21.79 3.04
CA GLU A 13 -3.38 -22.15 1.67
C GLU A 13 -4.02 -21.23 0.62
N ARG A 14 -5.32 -20.94 0.73
CA ARG A 14 -6.02 -20.00 -0.17
C ARG A 14 -5.43 -18.59 -0.10
N LYS A 15 -5.09 -18.13 1.12
CA LYS A 15 -4.43 -16.83 1.33
C LYS A 15 -3.05 -16.81 0.67
N GLU A 16 -2.26 -17.84 0.87
CA GLU A 16 -0.91 -17.91 0.31
C GLU A 16 -0.93 -18.02 -1.21
N HIS A 17 -1.83 -18.83 -1.77
CA HIS A 17 -2.02 -18.90 -3.22
C HIS A 17 -2.38 -17.53 -3.79
N HIS A 18 -3.33 -16.80 -3.17
CA HIS A 18 -3.69 -15.44 -3.57
C HIS A 18 -2.51 -14.47 -3.48
N ARG A 19 -1.66 -14.60 -2.45
CA ARG A 19 -0.44 -13.81 -2.30
C ARG A 19 0.49 -14.02 -3.48
N LEU A 20 0.85 -15.28 -3.76
CA LEU A 20 1.82 -15.62 -4.80
C LEU A 20 1.40 -15.08 -6.18
N ILE A 21 0.15 -15.33 -6.61
CA ILE A 21 -0.34 -14.88 -7.91
C ILE A 21 -0.45 -13.35 -8.01
N PHE A 22 -0.71 -12.68 -6.89
CA PHE A 22 -0.81 -11.22 -6.85
C PHE A 22 0.57 -10.57 -6.85
N GLU A 23 1.49 -11.06 -6.04
CA GLU A 23 2.86 -10.55 -5.93
C GLU A 23 3.65 -10.79 -7.22
N GLU A 24 3.49 -11.96 -7.85
CA GLU A 24 4.05 -12.26 -9.17
C GLU A 24 3.60 -11.19 -10.19
N TRP A 25 2.29 -10.93 -10.28
CA TRP A 25 1.79 -9.88 -11.16
C TRP A 25 2.34 -8.50 -10.78
N LEU A 26 2.42 -8.18 -9.49
CA LEU A 26 2.91 -6.90 -8.99
C LEU A 26 4.39 -6.64 -9.33
N THR A 27 5.19 -7.70 -9.56
CA THR A 27 6.55 -7.55 -10.11
C THR A 27 6.53 -7.00 -11.54
N THR A 28 5.59 -7.47 -12.36
CA THR A 28 5.44 -7.07 -13.78
C THR A 28 4.75 -5.71 -13.94
N TYR A 29 4.02 -5.24 -12.94
CA TYR A 29 3.25 -3.98 -12.98
C TYR A 29 4.09 -2.76 -13.38
N LYS A 30 5.37 -2.69 -12.98
CA LYS A 30 6.28 -1.59 -13.36
C LYS A 30 6.67 -1.61 -14.85
N SER A 31 6.60 -2.76 -15.50
CA SER A 31 7.09 -2.99 -16.87
C SER A 31 6.03 -2.74 -17.94
N TYR A 32 4.79 -2.40 -17.57
CA TYR A 32 3.73 -2.15 -18.55
C TYR A 32 3.91 -0.79 -19.26
N PRO A 33 4.09 -0.77 -20.60
CA PRO A 33 4.10 0.47 -21.36
C PRO A 33 2.75 1.18 -21.22
N ASN A 34 2.78 2.52 -21.14
CA ASN A 34 1.63 3.43 -20.98
C ASN A 34 1.00 3.59 -19.58
N GLN A 35 1.58 3.02 -18.52
CA GLN A 35 1.12 3.37 -17.17
C GLN A 35 1.65 4.75 -16.72
N LYS A 36 0.87 5.81 -16.99
CA LYS A 36 1.07 7.18 -16.46
C LYS A 36 1.12 7.27 -14.91
N SER A 37 0.98 6.16 -14.18
CA SER A 37 0.75 6.10 -12.72
C SER A 37 1.81 5.34 -11.91
N THR A 38 2.85 4.74 -12.52
CA THR A 38 3.88 3.98 -11.78
C THR A 38 4.76 4.88 -10.90
N THR A 39 4.82 6.18 -11.19
CA THR A 39 5.60 7.18 -10.46
C THR A 39 5.12 7.40 -9.01
N LYS A 40 4.01 6.78 -8.59
CA LYS A 40 3.38 6.96 -7.26
C LYS A 40 3.59 5.80 -6.28
N ILE A 41 4.06 4.64 -6.75
CA ILE A 41 4.32 3.49 -5.87
C ILE A 41 5.67 3.70 -5.16
N ILE A 42 5.66 3.56 -3.84
CA ILE A 42 6.86 3.59 -3.00
C ILE A 42 7.17 2.14 -2.61
N ASN A 43 8.32 1.62 -3.05
CA ASN A 43 8.86 0.35 -2.55
C ASN A 43 9.68 0.58 -1.28
N GLN A 44 10.06 -0.49 -0.59
CA GLN A 44 10.83 -0.42 0.65
C GLN A 44 12.12 0.40 0.49
N GLU A 45 12.93 0.12 -0.53
CA GLU A 45 14.17 0.88 -0.82
C GLU A 45 13.92 2.40 -0.94
N ARG A 46 12.83 2.81 -1.61
CA ARG A 46 12.47 4.22 -1.73
C ARG A 46 11.90 4.78 -0.43
N ALA A 47 11.15 4.00 0.33
CA ALA A 47 10.67 4.38 1.65
C ALA A 47 11.86 4.64 2.58
N ASP A 48 12.85 3.75 2.61
CA ASP A 48 14.05 3.87 3.44
C ASP A 48 14.85 5.14 3.10
N LYS A 49 14.98 5.47 1.81
CA LYS A 49 15.61 6.74 1.36
C LYS A 49 14.83 7.97 1.86
N ILE A 50 13.50 7.94 1.77
CA ILE A 50 12.65 9.04 2.27
C ILE A 50 12.78 9.17 3.79
N VAL A 51 12.73 8.05 4.51
CA VAL A 51 12.88 8.01 5.98
C VAL A 51 14.26 8.53 6.39
N SER A 52 15.34 8.02 5.77
CA SER A 52 16.72 8.47 6.02
C SER A 52 16.88 9.97 5.79
N TYR A 53 16.29 10.50 4.72
CA TYR A 53 16.27 11.93 4.45
C TYR A 53 15.53 12.72 5.54
N LEU A 54 14.38 12.22 6.01
CA LEU A 54 13.57 12.88 7.03
C LEU A 54 14.23 12.87 8.42
N ILE A 55 14.89 11.76 8.79
CA ILE A 55 15.59 11.62 10.08
C ILE A 55 16.89 12.43 10.08
N ASN A 56 17.76 12.16 9.11
CA ASN A 56 19.12 12.71 9.11
C ASN A 56 19.17 14.15 8.61
N ARG A 57 18.07 14.67 8.05
CA ARG A 57 18.03 15.95 7.32
C ARG A 57 19.28 16.10 6.47
N GLU A 58 19.55 15.11 5.60
CA GLU A 58 20.85 14.95 4.92
C GLU A 58 21.55 16.28 4.71
N LEU A 59 22.79 16.40 5.19
CA LEU A 59 23.50 17.68 5.22
C LEU A 59 23.68 18.29 3.82
N ASN A 60 23.49 17.53 2.74
CA ASN A 60 23.40 18.02 1.35
C ASN A 60 22.61 17.02 0.50
N PRO A 61 21.28 17.05 0.52
CA PRO A 61 20.50 16.19 -0.35
C PRO A 61 20.63 16.69 -1.78
N ASP A 62 20.57 15.78 -2.75
CA ASP A 62 20.40 16.22 -4.14
C ASP A 62 19.14 17.13 -4.22
N PRO A 63 19.19 18.25 -4.96
CA PRO A 63 18.07 19.18 -5.04
C PRO A 63 16.74 18.52 -5.42
N ASN A 64 16.77 17.46 -6.25
CA ASN A 64 15.56 16.76 -6.68
C ASN A 64 14.95 15.93 -5.55
N SER A 65 15.75 15.25 -4.72
CA SER A 65 15.25 14.48 -3.57
C SER A 65 14.67 15.39 -2.50
N LYS A 66 15.34 16.51 -2.18
CA LYS A 66 14.82 17.51 -1.24
C LYS A 66 13.51 18.11 -1.74
N PHE A 67 13.45 18.45 -3.02
CA PHE A 67 12.24 18.96 -3.65
C PHE A 67 11.13 17.90 -3.63
N PHE A 68 11.44 16.64 -3.97
CA PHE A 68 10.46 15.55 -3.97
C PHE A 68 9.85 15.31 -2.59
N VAL A 69 10.65 15.19 -1.53
CA VAL A 69 10.13 14.91 -0.19
C VAL A 69 9.26 16.07 0.30
N LYS A 70 9.76 17.31 0.21
CA LYS A 70 9.03 18.50 0.68
C LYS A 70 7.79 18.80 -0.16
N GLN A 71 7.91 18.79 -1.48
CA GLN A 71 6.78 19.09 -2.38
C GLN A 71 5.68 18.04 -2.26
N LYS A 72 6.03 16.78 -2.01
CA LYS A 72 5.03 15.70 -1.89
C LYS A 72 4.48 15.56 -0.47
N GLY A 73 4.91 16.36 0.51
CA GLY A 73 4.34 16.38 1.85
C GLY A 73 4.64 15.15 2.70
N PHE A 74 5.76 14.46 2.44
CA PHE A 74 6.14 13.31 3.26
C PHE A 74 6.60 13.75 4.66
N ASN A 75 6.24 12.95 5.66
CA ASN A 75 6.59 13.17 7.05
C ASN A 75 6.69 11.83 7.80
N LEU A 76 7.28 11.86 9.00
CA LEU A 76 7.33 10.70 9.90
C LEU A 76 6.38 10.91 11.07
N VAL A 77 5.64 9.87 11.42
CA VAL A 77 4.77 9.84 12.60
C VAL A 77 5.28 8.73 13.52
N LYS A 78 5.49 9.05 14.80
CA LYS A 78 5.88 8.09 15.84
C LYS A 78 4.64 7.47 16.48
N ILE A 79 4.58 6.16 16.51
CA ILE A 79 3.53 5.37 17.18
C ILE A 79 4.25 4.26 17.95
N GLU A 80 4.10 4.23 19.28
CA GLU A 80 4.63 3.15 20.15
C GLU A 80 6.10 2.81 19.83
N ASP A 81 6.95 3.83 19.77
CA ASP A 81 8.39 3.78 19.46
C ASP A 81 8.79 3.36 18.04
N LYS A 82 7.82 3.19 17.13
CA LYS A 82 8.07 2.97 15.70
C LYS A 82 7.75 4.21 14.88
N GLU A 83 8.63 4.54 13.94
CA GLU A 83 8.40 5.61 12.97
C GLU A 83 7.76 5.06 11.70
N PHE A 84 6.68 5.70 11.27
CA PHE A 84 5.94 5.33 10.08
C PHE A 84 5.97 6.47 9.07
N LEU A 85 6.10 6.12 7.79
CA LEU A 85 6.08 7.08 6.69
C LEU A 85 4.64 7.51 6.37
N TYR A 86 4.39 8.80 6.44
CA TYR A 86 3.10 9.42 6.13
C TYR A 86 3.24 10.41 4.98
N ARG A 87 2.12 10.72 4.33
CA ARG A 87 2.01 11.78 3.33
C ARG A 87 0.84 12.69 3.63
N GLN A 88 1.15 13.97 3.80
CA GLN A 88 0.18 15.03 3.95
C GLN A 88 -0.35 15.46 2.58
N LYS A 89 -1.68 15.58 2.48
CA LYS A 89 -2.38 16.01 1.27
C LYS A 89 -3.50 16.97 1.62
N THR A 90 -3.78 17.88 0.71
CA THR A 90 -4.97 18.73 0.79
C THR A 90 -6.09 18.10 -0.04
N GLU A 91 -7.21 17.78 0.60
CA GLU A 91 -8.44 17.38 -0.06
C GLU A 91 -8.99 18.55 -0.86
N LYS A 92 -9.20 18.35 -2.17
CA LYS A 92 -9.63 19.43 -3.07
C LYS A 92 -11.04 19.96 -2.78
N SER A 93 -11.91 19.11 -2.23
CA SER A 93 -13.33 19.42 -1.99
C SER A 93 -13.55 20.24 -0.72
N SER A 94 -12.73 20.04 0.31
CA SER A 94 -12.91 20.64 1.63
C SER A 94 -11.77 21.58 2.04
N ASN A 95 -10.70 21.65 1.25
CA ASN A 95 -9.41 22.25 1.64
C ASN A 95 -8.84 21.68 2.95
N ALA A 96 -9.39 20.55 3.43
CA ALA A 96 -8.91 19.90 4.62
C ALA A 96 -7.56 19.24 4.34
N THR A 97 -6.67 19.34 5.32
CA THR A 97 -5.40 18.63 5.28
C THR A 97 -5.59 17.25 5.90
N ILE A 98 -5.32 16.20 5.13
CA ILE A 98 -5.29 14.82 5.58
C ILE A 98 -3.86 14.32 5.62
N ASN A 99 -3.51 13.54 6.63
CA ASN A 99 -2.21 12.88 6.73
C ASN A 99 -2.44 11.38 6.77
N LEU A 100 -1.99 10.66 5.74
CA LEU A 100 -2.24 9.22 5.59
C LEU A 100 -0.93 8.45 5.61
N PRO A 101 -0.90 7.24 6.21
CA PRO A 101 0.24 6.35 6.08
C PRO A 101 0.47 6.00 4.61
N VAL A 102 1.73 5.94 4.20
CA VAL A 102 2.13 5.54 2.85
C VAL A 102 2.12 4.02 2.76
N ALA A 103 1.28 3.48 1.88
CA ALA A 103 1.32 2.09 1.50
C ALA A 103 2.62 1.80 0.75
N ILE A 104 3.46 0.98 1.36
CA ILE A 104 4.68 0.44 0.76
C ILE A 104 4.30 -0.75 -0.12
N LYS A 105 4.89 -0.84 -1.32
CA LYS A 105 4.60 -1.87 -2.33
C LYS A 105 4.59 -3.28 -1.73
N GLU A 106 5.61 -3.59 -0.95
CA GLU A 106 5.82 -4.88 -0.31
C GLU A 106 4.71 -5.22 0.70
N ASN A 107 4.00 -4.22 1.23
CA ASN A 107 2.89 -4.39 2.18
C ASN A 107 1.52 -4.35 1.49
N PHE A 108 1.45 -4.22 0.16
CA PHE A 108 0.18 -4.08 -0.55
C PHE A 108 -0.75 -5.26 -0.32
N PHE A 109 -0.24 -6.49 -0.37
CA PHE A 109 -1.05 -7.68 -0.17
C PHE A 109 -1.69 -7.67 1.22
N ASP A 110 -0.90 -7.44 2.29
CA ASP A 110 -1.41 -7.47 3.65
C ASP A 110 -2.44 -6.36 3.93
N ILE A 111 -2.20 -5.16 3.39
CA ILE A 111 -3.15 -4.05 3.49
C ILE A 111 -4.46 -4.41 2.79
N LEU A 112 -4.39 -4.92 1.55
CA LEU A 112 -5.55 -5.27 0.75
C LEU A 112 -6.31 -6.45 1.35
N PHE A 113 -5.61 -7.48 1.80
CA PHE A 113 -6.18 -8.63 2.46
C PHE A 113 -6.93 -8.23 3.74
N ASN A 114 -6.34 -7.38 4.58
CA ASN A 114 -7.01 -6.89 5.78
C ASN A 114 -8.31 -6.12 5.45
N VAL A 115 -8.26 -5.19 4.48
CA VAL A 115 -9.42 -4.36 4.12
C VAL A 115 -10.50 -5.16 3.39
N HIS A 116 -10.12 -6.02 2.45
CA HIS A 116 -11.04 -6.75 1.58
C HIS A 116 -11.59 -8.00 2.26
N TRP A 117 -10.75 -8.77 2.94
CA TRP A 117 -11.11 -10.05 3.55
C TRP A 117 -11.59 -9.85 4.98
N ILE A 118 -10.71 -9.39 5.87
CA ILE A 118 -10.92 -9.44 7.32
C ILE A 118 -11.99 -8.45 7.77
N GLN A 119 -11.92 -7.20 7.31
CA GLN A 119 -12.77 -6.15 7.85
C GLN A 119 -14.18 -6.13 7.26
N ARG A 120 -14.40 -6.71 6.07
CA ARG A 120 -15.60 -6.43 5.27
C ARG A 120 -16.17 -7.61 4.48
N GLY A 121 -15.51 -8.77 4.44
CA GLY A 121 -16.02 -9.97 3.78
C GLY A 121 -16.27 -9.79 2.29
N HIS A 122 -15.22 -9.58 1.50
CA HIS A 122 -15.25 -9.60 0.04
C HIS A 122 -16.04 -8.48 -0.63
N ILE A 123 -15.85 -7.25 -0.15
CA ILE A 123 -16.47 -6.08 -0.79
C ILE A 123 -15.90 -5.83 -2.19
N GLY A 124 -16.79 -5.48 -3.13
CA GLY A 124 -16.42 -5.17 -4.52
C GLY A 124 -15.41 -4.03 -4.68
N VAL A 125 -14.90 -3.87 -5.90
CA VAL A 125 -13.77 -2.98 -6.24
C VAL A 125 -13.93 -1.55 -5.74
N ASP A 126 -15.07 -0.92 -5.99
CA ASP A 126 -15.24 0.50 -5.64
C ASP A 126 -15.29 0.74 -4.14
N LYS A 127 -15.92 -0.18 -3.38
CA LYS A 127 -15.93 -0.11 -1.91
C LYS A 127 -14.52 -0.32 -1.36
N THR A 128 -13.79 -1.33 -1.84
CA THR A 128 -12.40 -1.56 -1.42
C THR A 128 -11.52 -0.36 -1.75
N PHE A 129 -11.62 0.16 -2.97
CA PHE A 129 -10.87 1.34 -3.41
C PHE A 129 -11.13 2.55 -2.51
N HIS A 130 -12.39 2.83 -2.18
CA HIS A 130 -12.74 3.92 -1.28
C HIS A 130 -12.11 3.71 0.11
N GLN A 131 -12.22 2.52 0.68
CA GLN A 131 -11.68 2.21 2.01
C GLN A 131 -10.15 2.31 2.06
N ILE A 132 -9.45 1.94 0.99
CA ILE A 132 -8.00 2.12 0.87
C ILE A 132 -7.67 3.61 0.78
N LYS A 133 -8.34 4.37 -0.08
CA LYS A 133 -8.05 5.79 -0.33
C LYS A 133 -8.21 6.67 0.91
N VAL A 134 -9.14 6.34 1.81
CA VAL A 134 -9.36 7.10 3.06
C VAL A 134 -8.41 6.70 4.19
N ARG A 135 -7.69 5.57 4.07
CA ARG A 135 -6.78 5.07 5.11
C ARG A 135 -5.31 5.11 4.73
N TYR A 136 -4.99 5.03 3.44
CA TYR A 136 -3.63 4.91 2.95
C TYR A 136 -3.42 5.80 1.73
N ASP A 137 -2.17 6.23 1.56
CA ASP A 137 -1.71 6.82 0.31
C ASP A 137 -0.78 5.88 -0.47
N GLY A 138 -0.66 6.07 -1.78
CA GLY A 138 0.38 5.43 -2.59
C GLY A 138 -0.05 4.15 -3.31
N MET A 139 -1.29 3.71 -3.12
CA MET A 139 -1.83 2.52 -3.79
C MET A 139 -2.70 2.89 -5.02
N PRO A 140 -2.31 2.50 -6.25
CA PRO A 140 -3.09 2.79 -7.45
C PRO A 140 -4.37 1.94 -7.56
N LYS A 141 -5.44 2.49 -8.16
CA LYS A 141 -6.68 1.75 -8.45
C LYS A 141 -6.43 0.45 -9.25
N PRO A 142 -5.58 0.42 -10.29
CA PRO A 142 -5.31 -0.81 -11.03
C PRO A 142 -4.76 -1.95 -10.16
N VAL A 143 -3.93 -1.64 -9.15
CA VAL A 143 -3.40 -2.64 -8.21
C VAL A 143 -4.52 -3.23 -7.36
N ILE A 144 -5.45 -2.38 -6.87
CA ILE A 144 -6.61 -2.81 -6.10
C ILE A 144 -7.55 -3.67 -6.94
N CYS A 145 -7.81 -3.27 -8.19
CA CYS A 145 -8.63 -4.05 -9.12
C CYS A 145 -8.03 -5.44 -9.35
N GLU A 146 -6.72 -5.52 -9.60
CA GLU A 146 -6.07 -6.78 -9.89
C GLU A 146 -6.04 -7.72 -8.68
N PHE A 147 -5.81 -7.19 -7.49
CA PHE A 147 -5.93 -7.96 -6.25
C PHE A 147 -7.30 -8.64 -6.13
N ILE A 148 -8.38 -7.90 -6.37
CA ILE A 148 -9.75 -8.41 -6.23
C ILE A 148 -10.07 -9.43 -7.32
N LYS A 149 -9.65 -9.21 -8.57
CA LYS A 149 -9.81 -10.19 -9.66
C LYS A 149 -9.14 -11.53 -9.33
N LYS A 150 -8.01 -11.48 -8.63
CA LYS A 150 -7.26 -12.67 -8.20
C LYS A 150 -7.78 -13.27 -6.89
N CYS A 151 -8.80 -12.67 -6.26
CA CYS A 151 -9.35 -13.19 -5.02
C CYS A 151 -10.09 -14.51 -5.30
N PRO A 152 -9.74 -15.62 -4.62
CA PRO A 152 -10.32 -16.94 -4.86
C PRO A 152 -11.78 -17.06 -4.42
N ILE A 153 -12.33 -16.06 -3.71
CA ILE A 153 -13.73 -16.04 -3.26
C ILE A 153 -14.59 -15.13 -4.13
N CYS A 154 -14.06 -13.97 -4.55
CA CYS A 154 -14.80 -13.04 -5.40
C CYS A 154 -14.85 -13.45 -6.88
N ASN A 155 -13.93 -14.30 -7.31
CA ASN A 155 -13.80 -14.75 -8.69
C ASN A 155 -14.48 -16.11 -8.93
N LEU A 156 -15.33 -16.55 -7.98
CA LEU A 156 -16.21 -17.71 -8.13
C LEU A 156 -17.54 -17.31 -8.77
#